data_AF-Q582D1-F1
#
_entry.id   AF-Q582D1-F1
#
_cell.length_a   1.000
_cell.length_b   1.000
_cell.length_c   1.000
_cell.angle_alpha   90.00
_cell.angle_beta   90.00
_cell.angle_gamma   90.00
#
_symmetry.space_group_name_H-M   'P 1'
#
loop_
_entity.id
_entity.type
_entity.pdbx_description
1 polymer ?
#
loop_
_entity_poly.entity_id
_entity_poly.type
_entity_poly.pdbx_seq_one_letter_code
_entity_poly.pdbx_strand_id
1 'polypeptide(L)'
;MLEGLCVRKAVERLRHKTSQQRQLVNEMRERADALTASGLAAARARRDPAAQKLQHQEPCFVEVASSSNLQRGFSPDCMLSGVAIGVSDTLDVREFCTRYGTQSQLLQQMPQTEFPFVSWLRRHGAQFVGKLACRTPLTIDEASLIVSDNPAAVAVSRNACNYAISSSLMGPAALTSPLHHPIASFKPTAQSFATFAEGYRLSVPSMSFGITAGTLDDIFYLWEVFTSAIQPASFFDTQSGDTTDGNDGNAVTDSNKATGSTKRRRPVPSPPNDSSANRYGYASVGRFKRSISDGYSSLRGSRPTSGEEELIGPHIELSVGYPADWIDALCHERLLSADEFRRRILRLVSTRNSMRKNEVLEVIPLTIDIDLEEVVQATQTIGLYELSQAFDRLFFWNTHSDGRDPCLSSSSSTSGKAGVLEELPEELVSAIFNGRALTSLDYHRALRTRDSVVRATEEQFRDVDFILTPMLSEPYVNSSMRSIALLLPFSLGGNPMVSLQLEPDFPVVLIGELGRDTGLFEDSTTFLQFVQGTSPGWWRRKFMR
;
A
#
# COMPACT_ATOMS: atom_id res chain seq x y z
N MET A 1 19.29 -10.52 19.02
CA MET A 1 18.60 -11.53 19.88
C MET A 1 17.35 -12.16 19.24
N LEU A 2 16.86 -11.68 18.08
CA LEU A 2 15.65 -12.20 17.41
C LEU A 2 15.88 -12.44 15.89
N GLU A 3 17.13 -12.53 15.45
CA GLU A 3 17.46 -12.69 14.03
C GLU A 3 16.82 -13.96 13.45
N GLY A 4 16.10 -13.80 12.34
CA GLY A 4 15.40 -14.88 11.65
C GLY A 4 14.01 -15.24 12.20
N LEU A 5 13.53 -14.61 13.27
CA LEU A 5 12.13 -14.78 13.71
C LEU A 5 11.21 -13.87 12.90
N CYS A 6 10.09 -14.41 12.41
CA CYS A 6 9.02 -13.58 11.87
C CYS A 6 8.50 -12.61 12.95
N VAL A 7 8.04 -11.45 12.50
CA VAL A 7 7.56 -10.33 13.32
C VAL A 7 6.51 -10.80 14.30
N ARG A 8 5.55 -11.64 13.87
CA ARG A 8 4.52 -12.23 14.74
C ARG A 8 5.14 -12.90 15.97
N LYS A 9 6.12 -13.80 15.75
CA LYS A 9 6.80 -14.52 16.85
C LYS A 9 7.63 -13.58 17.72
N ALA A 10 8.25 -12.56 17.12
CA ALA A 10 9.00 -11.55 17.87
C ALA A 10 8.07 -10.77 18.80
N VAL A 11 6.95 -10.25 18.29
CA VAL A 11 5.94 -9.53 19.06
C VAL A 11 5.35 -10.40 20.17
N GLU A 12 5.00 -11.65 19.87
CA GLU A 12 4.49 -12.61 20.87
C GLU A 12 5.50 -12.87 22.00
N ARG A 13 6.79 -13.07 21.68
CA ARG A 13 7.85 -13.33 22.68
C ARG A 13 8.19 -12.11 23.53
N LEU A 14 8.03 -10.93 22.95
CA LEU A 14 8.29 -9.64 23.57
C LEU A 14 7.07 -9.06 24.27
N ARG A 15 5.91 -9.72 24.18
CA ARG A 15 4.69 -9.30 24.85
C ARG A 15 4.96 -9.12 26.36
N HIS A 16 4.59 -7.95 26.89
CA HIS A 16 4.83 -7.52 28.28
C HIS A 16 6.32 -7.34 28.66
N LYS A 17 7.24 -7.30 27.68
CA LYS A 17 8.68 -7.06 27.90
C LYS A 17 9.10 -5.72 27.30
N THR A 18 8.53 -4.63 27.83
CA THR A 18 8.72 -3.25 27.37
C THR A 18 10.19 -2.86 27.16
N SER A 19 11.08 -3.25 28.07
CA SER A 19 12.52 -2.96 27.95
C SER A 19 13.15 -3.63 26.72
N GLN A 20 12.80 -4.89 26.46
CA GLN A 20 13.29 -5.65 25.30
C GLN A 20 12.68 -5.14 23.99
N GLN A 21 11.40 -4.74 24.00
CA GLN A 21 10.77 -4.09 22.84
C GLN A 21 11.47 -2.79 22.47
N ARG A 22 11.76 -1.93 23.46
CA ARG A 22 12.50 -0.67 23.26
C ARG A 22 13.92 -0.92 22.75
N GLN A 23 14.62 -1.89 23.35
CA GLN A 23 15.95 -2.28 22.91
C GLN A 23 15.94 -2.73 21.44
N LEU A 24 14.99 -3.58 21.04
CA LEU A 24 14.87 -4.06 19.66
C LEU A 24 14.68 -2.90 18.67
N VAL A 25 13.77 -1.97 18.97
CA VAL A 25 13.51 -0.80 18.10
C VAL A 25 14.75 0.10 18.02
N ASN A 26 15.47 0.32 19.14
CA ASN A 26 16.70 1.10 19.13
C ASN A 26 17.82 0.44 18.32
N GLU A 27 18.00 -0.89 18.43
CA GLU A 27 18.95 -1.64 17.60
C GLU A 27 18.65 -1.51 16.10
N MET A 28 17.36 -1.56 15.71
CA MET A 28 16.95 -1.35 14.33
C MET A 28 17.21 0.09 13.86
N ARG A 29 16.94 1.07 14.71
CA ARG A 29 17.25 2.48 14.45
C ARG A 29 18.76 2.72 14.29
N GLU A 30 19.61 2.10 15.11
CA GLU A 30 21.07 2.17 14.97
C GLU A 30 21.54 1.60 13.62
N ARG A 31 20.91 0.52 13.14
CA ARG A 31 21.18 0.00 11.79
C ARG A 31 20.72 0.96 10.70
N ALA A 32 19.57 1.61 10.85
CA ALA A 32 19.10 2.65 9.92
C ALA A 32 20.07 3.84 9.84
N ASP A 33 20.57 4.29 11.00
CA ASP A 33 21.63 5.30 11.10
C ASP A 33 22.91 4.88 10.36
N ALA A 34 23.36 3.63 10.58
CA ALA A 34 24.55 3.09 9.93
C ALA A 34 24.39 3.02 8.40
N LEU A 35 23.22 2.61 7.90
CA LEU A 35 22.93 2.61 6.47
C LEU A 35 22.94 4.03 5.87
N THR A 36 22.41 5.00 6.61
CA THR A 36 22.43 6.42 6.22
C THR A 36 23.86 6.94 6.14
N ALA A 37 24.66 6.70 7.18
CA ALA A 37 26.06 7.13 7.24
C ALA A 37 26.89 6.49 6.13
N SER A 38 26.69 5.19 5.86
CA SER A 38 27.36 4.46 4.78
C SER A 38 27.03 5.03 3.40
N GLY A 39 25.73 5.27 3.12
CA GLY A 39 25.30 5.86 1.85
C GLY A 39 25.83 7.28 1.65
N LEU A 40 25.82 8.11 2.69
CA LEU A 40 26.41 9.45 2.63
C LEU A 40 27.93 9.42 2.42
N ALA A 41 28.64 8.47 3.05
CA ALA A 41 30.07 8.30 2.85
C ALA A 41 30.37 7.86 1.40
N ALA A 42 29.60 6.91 0.87
CA ALA A 42 29.70 6.47 -0.53
C ALA A 42 29.43 7.61 -1.52
N ALA A 43 28.40 8.42 -1.27
CA ALA A 43 28.08 9.59 -2.09
C ALA A 43 29.19 10.66 -2.06
N ARG A 44 29.86 10.86 -0.90
CA ARG A 44 30.98 11.81 -0.78
C ARG A 44 32.24 11.32 -1.47
N ALA A 45 32.57 10.03 -1.37
CA ALA A 45 33.74 9.44 -2.00
C ALA A 45 33.70 9.52 -3.54
N ARG A 46 32.51 9.58 -4.14
CA ARG A 46 32.32 9.63 -5.60
C ARG A 46 32.30 11.04 -6.21
N ARG A 47 32.63 12.09 -5.43
CA ARG A 47 32.78 13.45 -5.97
C ARG A 47 34.02 13.62 -6.87
N ASP A 48 34.84 12.58 -7.04
CA ASP A 48 35.82 12.54 -8.11
C ASP A 48 35.12 12.44 -9.48
N PRO A 49 35.28 13.45 -10.37
CA PRO A 49 34.53 13.54 -11.64
C PRO A 49 34.80 12.36 -12.59
N ALA A 50 35.89 11.61 -12.40
CA ALA A 50 36.21 10.42 -13.19
C ALA A 50 35.33 9.19 -12.84
N ALA A 51 34.69 9.16 -11.67
CA ALA A 51 33.88 8.03 -11.20
C ALA A 51 32.37 8.22 -11.41
N GLN A 52 31.94 9.35 -11.99
CA GLN A 52 30.52 9.74 -12.10
C GLN A 52 29.65 8.81 -12.97
N LYS A 53 30.23 7.89 -13.75
CA LYS A 53 29.45 6.98 -14.61
C LYS A 53 28.91 5.73 -13.93
N LEU A 54 29.28 5.43 -12.67
CA LEU A 54 28.70 4.30 -11.93
C LEU A 54 27.72 4.79 -10.84
N GLN A 55 26.43 4.51 -11.06
CA GLN A 55 25.30 4.47 -10.11
C GLN A 55 25.41 5.39 -8.88
N HIS A 56 24.68 6.51 -8.88
CA HIS A 56 24.45 7.30 -7.67
C HIS A 56 23.91 6.42 -6.53
N GLN A 57 24.77 6.05 -5.58
CA GLN A 57 24.36 5.41 -4.33
C GLN A 57 23.81 6.48 -3.42
N GLU A 58 22.48 6.54 -3.35
CA GLU A 58 21.76 7.40 -2.43
C GLU A 58 21.69 6.73 -1.05
N PRO A 59 21.65 7.52 0.04
CA PRO A 59 21.45 6.93 1.37
C PRO A 59 20.10 6.23 1.44
N CYS A 60 20.04 5.09 2.13
CA CYS A 60 18.80 4.31 2.28
C CYS A 60 17.71 5.11 3.05
N PHE A 61 18.11 5.84 4.10
CA PHE A 61 17.23 6.78 4.78
C PHE A 61 17.74 8.20 4.56
N VAL A 62 16.81 9.14 4.33
CA VAL A 62 17.11 10.59 4.27
C VAL A 62 17.07 11.23 5.66
N GLU A 63 16.38 10.61 6.60
CA GLU A 63 16.26 11.05 7.98
C GLU A 63 15.96 9.85 8.88
N VAL A 64 16.61 9.79 10.04
CA VAL A 64 16.42 8.73 11.04
C VAL A 64 15.96 9.36 12.35
N ALA A 65 15.02 8.71 13.03
CA ALA A 65 14.45 9.18 14.29
C ALA A 65 15.54 9.41 15.34
N SER A 66 15.41 10.47 16.15
CA SER A 66 16.24 10.61 17.34
C SER A 66 15.85 9.57 18.40
N SER A 67 16.81 9.13 19.21
CA SER A 67 16.52 8.20 20.32
C SER A 67 15.48 8.77 21.30
N SER A 68 15.46 10.09 21.51
CA SER A 68 14.47 10.77 22.35
C SER A 68 13.05 10.70 21.78
N ASN A 69 12.90 10.78 20.44
CA ASN A 69 11.58 10.69 19.80
C ASN A 69 11.03 9.28 19.93
N LEU A 70 11.85 8.25 19.68
CA LEU A 70 11.47 6.85 19.86
C LEU A 70 11.09 6.53 21.32
N GLN A 71 11.82 7.09 22.29
CA GLN A 71 11.49 6.89 23.70
C GLN A 71 10.16 7.55 24.10
N ARG A 72 9.86 8.73 23.56
CA ARG A 72 8.64 9.49 23.86
C ARG A 72 7.41 8.87 23.19
N GLY A 73 7.55 8.37 21.97
CA GLY A 73 6.46 7.77 21.19
C GLY A 73 6.16 6.31 21.52
N PHE A 74 6.89 5.69 22.46
CA PHE A 74 6.77 4.27 22.76
C PHE A 74 5.51 3.95 23.59
N SER A 75 4.56 3.25 22.98
CA SER A 75 3.37 2.71 23.66
C SER A 75 3.56 1.21 23.93
N PRO A 76 3.76 0.78 25.20
CA PRO A 76 3.83 -0.64 25.53
C PRO A 76 2.47 -1.32 25.35
N ASP A 77 2.50 -2.65 25.24
CA ASP A 77 1.31 -3.54 25.24
C ASP A 77 0.28 -3.33 24.11
N CYS A 78 0.54 -2.46 23.13
CA CYS A 78 -0.22 -2.39 21.88
C CYS A 78 0.17 -3.54 20.92
N MET A 79 -0.70 -3.82 19.94
CA MET A 79 -0.56 -4.94 19.01
C MET A 79 0.73 -4.92 18.17
N LEU A 80 1.29 -3.74 17.90
CA LEU A 80 2.53 -3.56 17.14
C LEU A 80 3.69 -3.03 18.02
N SER A 81 3.62 -3.22 19.34
CA SER A 81 4.69 -2.81 20.26
C SER A 81 5.99 -3.55 19.95
N GLY A 82 7.07 -2.80 19.73
CA GLY A 82 8.36 -3.36 19.33
C GLY A 82 8.53 -3.56 17.82
N VAL A 83 7.55 -3.15 17.00
CA VAL A 83 7.64 -3.14 15.54
C VAL A 83 8.24 -1.81 15.06
N ALA A 84 9.30 -1.89 14.26
CA ALA A 84 9.95 -0.75 13.62
C ALA A 84 9.54 -0.62 12.15
N ILE A 85 9.21 0.59 11.70
CA ILE A 85 8.73 0.87 10.34
C ILE A 85 9.56 1.99 9.69
N GLY A 86 10.07 1.74 8.48
CA GLY A 86 10.59 2.77 7.59
C GLY A 86 9.48 3.26 6.64
N VAL A 87 9.40 4.55 6.36
CA VAL A 87 8.34 5.12 5.51
C VAL A 87 8.95 5.98 4.41
N SER A 88 8.51 5.81 3.17
CA SER A 88 8.93 6.64 2.04
C SER A 88 8.87 8.13 2.36
N ASP A 89 9.85 8.88 1.88
CA ASP A 89 9.93 10.34 2.02
C ASP A 89 8.82 11.10 1.26
N THR A 90 7.97 10.40 0.51
CA THR A 90 6.75 10.93 -0.11
C THR A 90 5.53 10.96 0.81
N LEU A 91 5.51 10.18 1.90
CA LEU A 91 4.33 10.02 2.77
C LEU A 91 4.48 10.81 4.06
N ASP A 92 3.51 11.64 4.41
CA ASP A 92 3.58 12.47 5.62
C ASP A 92 3.66 11.62 6.91
N VAL A 93 4.71 11.83 7.71
CA VAL A 93 4.88 11.22 9.05
C VAL A 93 5.18 12.35 10.03
N ARG A 94 4.42 12.46 11.13
CA ARG A 94 4.68 13.48 12.14
C ARG A 94 6.09 13.31 12.71
N GLU A 95 6.71 14.44 13.06
CA GLU A 95 8.06 14.54 13.63
C GLU A 95 9.20 14.37 12.61
N PHE A 96 8.89 14.06 11.35
CA PHE A 96 9.86 13.98 10.26
C PHE A 96 9.58 15.02 9.20
N CYS A 97 10.64 15.53 8.57
CA CYS A 97 10.46 16.31 7.36
C CYS A 97 10.06 15.38 6.20
N THR A 98 9.03 15.77 5.44
CA THR A 98 8.66 15.14 4.17
C THR A 98 9.21 16.02 3.06
N ARG A 99 10.15 15.49 2.27
CA ARG A 99 10.86 16.25 1.21
C ARG A 99 10.45 15.82 -0.19
N TYR A 100 9.63 14.77 -0.29
CA TYR A 100 9.19 14.19 -1.56
C TYR A 100 10.36 13.81 -2.46
N GLY A 101 11.47 13.35 -1.88
CA GLY A 101 12.66 12.98 -2.65
C GLY A 101 13.34 14.17 -3.35
N THR A 102 13.09 15.39 -2.90
CA THR A 102 13.71 16.60 -3.42
C THR A 102 14.57 17.29 -2.36
N GLN A 103 15.61 18.02 -2.79
CA GLN A 103 16.41 18.86 -1.90
C GLN A 103 15.83 20.28 -1.77
N SER A 104 14.76 20.61 -2.50
CA SER A 104 14.14 21.94 -2.46
C SER A 104 13.53 22.22 -1.09
N GLN A 105 13.91 23.36 -0.50
CA GLN A 105 13.35 23.80 0.77
C GLN A 105 11.87 24.16 0.66
N LEU A 106 11.39 24.47 -0.55
CA LEU A 106 9.98 24.80 -0.82
C LEU A 106 9.05 23.59 -0.67
N LEU A 107 9.54 22.39 -0.98
CA LEU A 107 8.80 21.14 -0.81
C LEU A 107 9.02 20.48 0.56
N GLN A 108 10.08 20.88 1.27
CA GLN A 108 10.33 20.42 2.62
C GLN A 108 9.24 20.94 3.56
N GLN A 109 8.48 20.01 4.13
CA GLN A 109 7.47 20.35 5.13
C GLN A 109 7.55 19.48 6.35
N MET A 110 7.22 20.07 7.50
CA MET A 110 6.92 19.35 8.73
C MET A 110 5.41 19.13 8.76
N PRO A 111 4.92 17.92 8.46
CA PRO A 111 3.50 17.69 8.28
C PRO A 111 2.77 17.78 9.63
N GLN A 112 1.64 18.47 9.63
CA GLN A 112 0.79 18.63 10.83
C GLN A 112 -0.12 17.41 11.05
N THR A 113 -0.49 16.77 9.94
CA THR A 113 -1.26 15.53 9.83
C THR A 113 -0.35 14.39 9.39
N GLU A 114 -0.73 13.15 9.67
CA GLU A 114 -0.01 11.97 9.19
C GLU A 114 -0.77 11.34 8.04
N PHE A 115 -0.04 10.64 7.17
CA PHE A 115 -0.66 9.68 6.27
C PHE A 115 -1.56 8.72 7.08
N PRO A 116 -2.84 8.52 6.72
CA PRO A 116 -3.78 7.84 7.60
C PRO A 116 -3.38 6.42 8.01
N PHE A 117 -2.74 5.66 7.13
CA PHE A 117 -2.19 4.34 7.49
C PHE A 117 -1.03 4.45 8.51
N VAL A 118 -0.15 5.44 8.36
CA VAL A 118 0.91 5.74 9.35
C VAL A 118 0.29 6.12 10.70
N SER A 119 -0.75 6.96 10.71
CA SER A 119 -1.46 7.32 11.95
C SER A 119 -2.07 6.11 12.64
N TRP A 120 -2.68 5.20 11.86
CA TRP A 120 -3.22 3.95 12.37
C TRP A 120 -2.12 3.06 12.98
N LEU A 121 -1.00 2.87 12.27
CA LEU A 121 0.15 2.11 12.77
C LEU A 121 0.70 2.68 14.09
N ARG A 122 0.83 4.01 14.18
CA ARG A 122 1.26 4.70 15.39
C ARG A 122 0.33 4.42 16.57
N ARG A 123 -0.99 4.52 16.35
CA ARG A 123 -2.02 4.24 17.38
C ARG A 123 -1.97 2.80 17.89
N HIS A 124 -1.48 1.87 17.07
CA HIS A 124 -1.29 0.47 17.47
C HIS A 124 0.14 0.14 17.96
N GLY A 125 0.95 1.16 18.25
CA GLY A 125 2.23 1.03 18.95
C GLY A 125 3.46 0.82 18.08
N ALA A 126 3.30 0.84 16.75
CA ALA A 126 4.44 0.79 15.85
C ALA A 126 5.32 2.04 15.99
N GLN A 127 6.62 1.87 15.81
CA GLN A 127 7.62 2.94 15.91
C GLN A 127 8.21 3.24 14.53
N PHE A 128 8.30 4.52 14.17
CA PHE A 128 8.86 4.95 12.90
C PHE A 128 10.35 5.24 13.06
N VAL A 129 11.19 4.42 12.44
CA VAL A 129 12.65 4.56 12.57
C VAL A 129 13.22 5.64 11.67
N GLY A 130 12.56 5.96 10.55
CA GLY A 130 13.06 6.97 9.63
C GLY A 130 12.29 7.08 8.32
N LYS A 131 12.70 8.08 7.54
CA LYS A 131 12.22 8.37 6.20
C LYS A 131 13.14 7.72 5.17
N LEU A 132 12.60 6.80 4.40
CA LEU A 132 13.31 6.12 3.32
C LEU A 132 13.53 7.08 2.16
N ALA A 133 14.71 7.04 1.55
CA ALA A 133 14.93 7.78 0.32
C ALA A 133 13.94 7.35 -0.76
N CYS A 134 13.54 8.30 -1.58
CA CYS A 134 12.73 8.09 -2.76
C CYS A 134 13.22 9.06 -3.83
N ARG A 135 13.02 8.72 -5.11
CA ARG A 135 13.30 9.64 -6.22
C ARG A 135 12.02 10.35 -6.60
N THR A 136 12.07 11.68 -6.42
CA THR A 136 11.21 12.78 -6.93
C THR A 136 9.70 12.52 -7.03
N PRO A 137 8.88 13.53 -6.74
CA PRO A 137 7.92 13.60 -5.64
C PRO A 137 6.69 12.68 -5.71
N LEU A 138 6.63 11.84 -6.71
CA LEU A 138 5.54 10.93 -7.00
C LEU A 138 6.02 9.55 -7.46
N THR A 139 7.34 9.33 -7.46
CA THR A 139 7.97 8.09 -7.90
C THR A 139 7.43 7.62 -9.25
N ILE A 140 7.31 8.60 -10.15
CA ILE A 140 7.43 8.43 -11.61
C ILE A 140 8.68 7.59 -11.93
N ASP A 141 9.65 7.57 -11.00
CA ASP A 141 10.86 6.76 -11.01
C ASP A 141 11.11 5.92 -9.72
N GLU A 142 10.08 5.39 -9.03
CA GLU A 142 10.28 4.02 -8.48
C GLU A 142 10.56 3.04 -9.66
N ALA A 143 10.34 3.54 -10.89
CA ALA A 143 11.03 3.28 -12.15
C ALA A 143 12.54 3.39 -12.25
N SER A 144 13.32 3.64 -11.19
CA SER A 144 14.49 2.75 -11.05
C SER A 144 14.01 1.34 -10.66
N LEU A 145 13.09 0.75 -11.44
CA LEU A 145 12.31 -0.47 -11.14
C LEU A 145 13.25 -1.65 -10.88
N ILE A 146 14.52 -1.52 -11.25
CA ILE A 146 15.58 -2.46 -10.93
C ILE A 146 16.87 -1.71 -10.58
N VAL A 147 16.82 -0.82 -9.59
CA VAL A 147 18.05 -0.47 -8.86
C VAL A 147 18.26 -1.50 -7.76
N SER A 148 19.46 -2.06 -7.72
CA SER A 148 19.92 -3.01 -6.69
C SER A 148 19.69 -2.54 -5.26
N ASP A 149 19.53 -1.23 -5.10
CA ASP A 149 19.53 -0.51 -3.85
C ASP A 149 18.14 0.12 -3.58
N ASN A 150 17.02 -0.54 -3.92
CA ASN A 150 15.68 -0.09 -3.49
C ASN A 150 15.70 0.15 -1.97
N PRO A 151 15.48 1.39 -1.49
CA PRO A 151 15.67 1.72 -0.08
C PRO A 151 14.80 0.88 0.87
N ALA A 152 13.55 0.59 0.49
CA ALA A 152 12.66 -0.25 1.28
C ALA A 152 13.19 -1.69 1.39
N ALA A 153 13.68 -2.23 0.27
CA ALA A 153 14.26 -3.57 0.21
C ALA A 153 15.54 -3.69 1.05
N VAL A 154 16.44 -2.70 0.95
CA VAL A 154 17.69 -2.64 1.70
C VAL A 154 17.41 -2.49 3.19
N ALA A 155 16.48 -1.60 3.58
CA ALA A 155 16.15 -1.37 4.98
C ALA A 155 15.65 -2.63 5.68
N VAL A 156 14.74 -3.36 5.05
CA VAL A 156 14.20 -4.62 5.59
C VAL A 156 15.24 -5.74 5.56
N SER A 157 15.94 -5.94 4.44
CA SER A 157 16.94 -7.02 4.33
C SER A 157 18.12 -6.86 5.29
N ARG A 158 18.44 -5.62 5.69
CA ARG A 158 19.49 -5.29 6.66
C ARG A 158 18.97 -5.17 8.10
N ASN A 159 17.73 -5.57 8.37
CA ASN A 159 17.08 -5.49 9.68
C ASN A 159 17.12 -4.07 10.30
N ALA A 160 17.07 -3.03 9.46
CA ALA A 160 16.94 -1.64 9.90
C ALA A 160 15.48 -1.27 10.22
N CYS A 161 14.52 -2.06 9.72
CA CYS A 161 13.11 -2.02 10.11
C CYS A 161 12.46 -3.40 9.88
N ASN A 162 11.32 -3.64 10.51
CA ASN A 162 10.50 -4.83 10.26
C ASN A 162 9.66 -4.68 8.98
N TYR A 163 9.13 -3.48 8.75
CA TYR A 163 8.34 -3.14 7.60
C TYR A 163 8.88 -1.86 6.95
N ALA A 164 8.80 -1.80 5.63
CA ALA A 164 9.01 -0.58 4.87
C ALA A 164 7.75 -0.25 4.06
N ILE A 165 7.29 1.00 4.14
CA ILE A 165 6.14 1.50 3.37
C ILE A 165 6.67 2.37 2.24
N SER A 166 6.36 2.00 1.01
CA SER A 166 6.73 2.72 -0.22
C SER A 166 5.48 3.24 -0.93
N SER A 167 5.66 4.11 -1.92
CA SER A 167 4.55 4.65 -2.72
C SER A 167 4.99 4.83 -4.17
N SER A 168 4.09 4.58 -5.12
CA SER A 168 4.34 4.72 -6.55
C SER A 168 3.16 5.35 -7.27
N LEU A 169 3.39 6.37 -8.09
CA LEU A 169 2.37 6.92 -8.98
C LEU A 169 2.24 6.14 -10.30
N MET A 170 3.34 5.60 -10.81
CA MET A 170 3.40 4.99 -12.14
C MET A 170 3.79 3.53 -12.08
N GLY A 171 2.99 2.76 -11.35
CA GLY A 171 3.18 1.33 -11.19
C GLY A 171 2.86 0.87 -9.78
N PRO A 172 3.09 -0.42 -9.50
CA PRO A 172 2.80 -0.99 -8.22
C PRO A 172 3.94 -0.75 -7.23
N ALA A 173 3.67 0.02 -6.17
CA ALA A 173 4.64 0.28 -5.10
C ALA A 173 5.16 -1.02 -4.46
N ALA A 174 6.42 -0.99 -4.00
CA ALA A 174 7.14 -2.09 -3.34
C ALA A 174 7.42 -3.36 -4.16
N LEU A 175 6.76 -3.61 -5.30
CA LEU A 175 6.77 -4.95 -5.91
C LEU A 175 8.12 -5.39 -6.49
N THR A 176 9.04 -4.44 -6.74
CA THR A 176 10.39 -4.75 -7.22
C THR A 176 11.39 -5.01 -6.11
N SER A 177 11.02 -4.79 -4.84
CA SER A 177 11.90 -5.02 -3.69
C SER A 177 12.48 -6.45 -3.66
N PRO A 178 11.71 -7.51 -3.99
CA PRO A 178 12.23 -8.88 -4.04
C PRO A 178 13.14 -9.17 -5.24
N LEU A 179 13.50 -8.23 -6.10
CA LEU A 179 14.42 -8.53 -7.22
C LEU A 179 15.82 -8.89 -6.76
N HIS A 180 16.30 -8.23 -5.70
CA HIS A 180 17.69 -8.35 -5.24
C HIS A 180 17.83 -8.88 -3.82
N HIS A 181 16.72 -8.98 -3.10
CA HIS A 181 16.70 -9.36 -1.70
C HIS A 181 15.66 -10.47 -1.45
N PRO A 182 15.95 -11.44 -0.56
CA PRO A 182 15.01 -12.50 -0.20
C PRO A 182 13.95 -11.98 0.78
N ILE A 183 13.07 -11.13 0.28
CA ILE A 183 12.01 -10.44 1.02
C ILE A 183 10.69 -10.61 0.29
N ALA A 184 9.59 -10.28 0.96
CA ALA A 184 8.27 -10.21 0.35
C ALA A 184 7.84 -8.75 0.21
N SER A 185 6.99 -8.47 -0.77
CA SER A 185 6.31 -7.18 -0.84
C SER A 185 4.86 -7.34 -1.28
N PHE A 186 4.03 -6.40 -0.87
CA PHE A 186 2.59 -6.45 -1.06
C PHE A 186 2.08 -5.07 -1.43
N LYS A 187 1.36 -5.00 -2.54
CA LYS A 187 0.53 -3.87 -2.91
C LYS A 187 -0.93 -4.27 -2.65
N PRO A 188 -1.63 -3.62 -1.70
CA PRO A 188 -3.05 -3.86 -1.47
C PRO A 188 -3.91 -3.50 -2.68
N THR A 189 -5.18 -3.89 -2.66
CA THR A 189 -6.17 -3.36 -3.60
C THR A 189 -6.17 -1.84 -3.52
N ALA A 190 -6.27 -1.17 -4.66
CA ALA A 190 -6.40 0.28 -4.68
C ALA A 190 -7.56 0.71 -3.79
N GLN A 191 -7.33 1.74 -2.97
CA GLN A 191 -8.31 2.25 -2.01
C GLN A 191 -8.71 1.26 -0.88
N SER A 192 -8.10 0.06 -0.73
CA SER A 192 -8.42 -0.88 0.38
C SER A 192 -8.21 -0.27 1.76
N PHE A 193 -7.21 0.60 1.89
CA PHE A 193 -6.96 1.29 3.15
C PHE A 193 -7.90 2.47 3.40
N ALA A 194 -8.87 2.70 2.50
CA ALA A 194 -9.37 4.00 2.12
C ALA A 194 -8.16 4.93 1.95
N THR A 195 -7.80 5.26 0.72
CA THR A 195 -7.00 6.47 0.48
C THR A 195 -7.83 7.63 1.01
N PHE A 196 -7.73 7.86 2.31
CA PHE A 196 -8.21 8.98 3.10
C PHE A 196 -7.39 10.17 2.64
N ALA A 197 -7.61 10.53 1.38
CA ALA A 197 -6.90 11.58 0.71
C ALA A 197 -7.27 12.96 1.27
N GLU A 198 -8.26 12.99 2.14
CA GLU A 198 -8.64 14.16 2.90
C GLU A 198 -7.57 14.46 3.95
N GLY A 199 -6.79 15.50 3.69
CA GLY A 199 -5.92 16.13 4.69
C GLY A 199 -4.42 15.99 4.47
N TYR A 200 -3.96 15.25 3.44
CA TYR A 200 -2.56 15.28 3.02
C TYR A 200 -2.36 16.26 1.87
N ARG A 201 -1.23 16.98 1.90
CA ARG A 201 -1.03 18.16 1.04
C ARG A 201 -0.83 17.81 -0.43
N LEU A 202 0.05 16.84 -0.74
CA LEU A 202 0.29 16.39 -2.11
C LEU A 202 -0.60 15.19 -2.44
N SER A 203 -1.90 15.44 -2.65
CA SER A 203 -2.84 14.36 -2.92
C SER A 203 -2.99 13.94 -4.37
N VAL A 204 -2.52 12.74 -4.71
CA VAL A 204 -2.65 12.13 -6.04
C VAL A 204 -3.48 10.84 -5.96
N PRO A 205 -4.73 10.84 -6.48
CA PRO A 205 -5.66 9.71 -6.36
C PRO A 205 -5.13 8.36 -6.86
N SER A 206 -4.30 8.36 -7.90
CA SER A 206 -3.75 7.15 -8.50
C SER A 206 -2.44 6.67 -7.86
N MET A 207 -1.94 7.38 -6.83
CA MET A 207 -0.79 6.92 -6.08
C MET A 207 -1.13 5.62 -5.34
N SER A 208 -0.36 4.58 -5.65
CA SER A 208 -0.38 3.32 -4.91
C SER A 208 0.62 3.37 -3.76
N PHE A 209 0.42 2.52 -2.76
CA PHE A 209 1.44 2.27 -1.74
C PHE A 209 1.63 0.78 -1.55
N GLY A 210 2.79 0.41 -1.04
CA GLY A 210 3.20 -0.98 -0.89
C GLY A 210 3.94 -1.19 0.40
N ILE A 211 3.89 -2.42 0.90
CA ILE A 211 4.50 -2.86 2.14
C ILE A 211 5.57 -3.89 1.79
N THR A 212 6.79 -3.68 2.26
CA THR A 212 7.89 -4.64 2.18
C THR A 212 8.18 -5.20 3.57
N ALA A 213 8.41 -6.51 3.66
CA ALA A 213 8.77 -7.19 4.91
C ALA A 213 9.71 -8.38 4.66
N GLY A 214 10.31 -8.91 5.73
CA GLY A 214 11.27 -10.01 5.63
C GLY A 214 10.65 -11.28 5.04
N THR A 215 9.36 -11.53 5.31
CA THR A 215 8.62 -12.69 4.81
C THR A 215 7.18 -12.34 4.48
N LEU A 216 6.51 -13.19 3.69
CA LEU A 216 5.06 -13.05 3.43
C LEU A 216 4.24 -13.16 4.72
N ASP A 217 4.69 -13.98 5.67
CA ASP A 217 4.05 -14.13 6.98
C ASP A 217 4.02 -12.82 7.78
N ASP A 218 5.08 -12.02 7.66
CA ASP A 218 5.16 -10.72 8.32
C ASP A 218 4.14 -9.75 7.73
N ILE A 219 4.00 -9.73 6.40
CA ILE A 219 2.99 -8.90 5.72
C ILE A 219 1.59 -9.35 6.13
N PHE A 220 1.33 -10.66 6.11
CA PHE A 220 0.04 -11.20 6.49
C PHE A 220 -0.31 -10.89 7.95
N TYR A 221 0.66 -10.96 8.86
CA TYR A 221 0.47 -10.53 10.24
C TYR A 221 0.03 -9.05 10.33
N LEU A 222 0.71 -8.15 9.60
CA LEU A 222 0.33 -6.75 9.58
C LEU A 222 -1.09 -6.54 9.01
N TRP A 223 -1.42 -7.28 7.95
CA TRP A 223 -2.74 -7.25 7.31
C TRP A 223 -3.85 -7.79 8.23
N GLU A 224 -3.60 -8.89 8.95
CA GLU A 224 -4.53 -9.46 9.93
C GLU A 224 -4.79 -8.48 11.08
N VAL A 225 -3.74 -7.83 11.60
CA VAL A 225 -3.86 -6.80 12.64
C VAL A 225 -4.66 -5.59 12.13
N PHE A 226 -4.43 -5.19 10.88
CA PHE A 226 -5.17 -4.09 10.23
C PHE A 226 -6.65 -4.38 10.04
N THR A 227 -6.97 -5.51 9.41
CA THR A 227 -8.36 -5.90 9.10
C THR A 227 -9.16 -6.24 10.36
N SER A 228 -8.52 -6.83 11.38
CA SER A 228 -9.15 -7.09 12.68
C SER A 228 -9.58 -5.80 13.40
N ALA A 229 -8.88 -4.68 13.16
CA ALA A 229 -9.22 -3.38 13.75
C ALA A 229 -10.35 -2.66 13.03
N ILE A 230 -10.63 -2.99 11.76
CA ILE A 230 -11.69 -2.39 10.95
C ILE A 230 -13.05 -3.05 11.21
N GLN A 231 -13.08 -4.32 11.64
CA GLN A 231 -14.34 -5.02 11.91
C GLN A 231 -15.13 -4.29 13.02
N PRO A 232 -16.28 -3.65 12.71
CA PRO A 232 -16.88 -2.59 13.55
C PRO A 232 -17.66 -3.09 14.78
N ALA A 233 -17.45 -4.32 15.25
CA ALA A 233 -18.20 -4.82 16.41
C ALA A 233 -17.96 -3.99 17.69
N SER A 234 -16.95 -3.11 17.71
CA SER A 234 -16.64 -2.20 18.82
C SER A 234 -16.73 -0.70 18.49
N PHE A 235 -16.91 -0.29 17.22
CA PHE A 235 -16.91 1.13 16.84
C PHE A 235 -18.29 1.81 16.88
N PHE A 236 -19.38 1.05 17.00
CA PHE A 236 -20.74 1.59 17.10
C PHE A 236 -21.32 1.62 18.52
N ASP A 237 -20.59 1.14 19.53
CA ASP A 237 -21.06 1.07 20.92
C ASP A 237 -20.60 2.23 21.83
N THR A 238 -19.93 3.25 21.28
CA THR A 238 -19.39 4.38 22.08
C THR A 238 -20.11 5.72 21.89
N GLN A 239 -21.29 5.74 21.27
CA GLN A 239 -22.10 6.96 21.11
C GLN A 239 -23.53 6.91 21.68
N SER A 240 -23.94 5.85 22.39
CA SER A 240 -25.15 5.93 23.24
C SER A 240 -24.79 6.63 24.54
N GLY A 241 -24.97 7.95 24.53
CA GLY A 241 -24.61 8.84 25.63
C GLY A 241 -25.20 8.44 26.98
N ASP A 242 -24.32 8.44 27.98
CA ASP A 242 -24.62 8.74 29.37
C ASP A 242 -25.48 10.00 29.46
N THR A 243 -26.78 9.82 29.70
CA THR A 243 -27.57 10.80 30.44
C THR A 243 -27.52 10.41 31.92
N THR A 244 -26.77 11.23 32.64
CA THR A 244 -26.65 11.41 34.08
C THR A 244 -27.98 11.54 34.84
N ASP A 245 -27.83 11.35 36.16
CA ASP A 245 -28.71 11.70 37.29
C ASP A 245 -29.66 10.56 37.73
N GLY A 246 -29.62 10.04 38.96
CA GLY A 246 -29.02 10.52 40.20
C GLY A 246 -29.96 10.18 41.36
N ASN A 247 -29.45 9.41 42.31
CA ASN A 247 -29.78 9.42 43.73
C ASN A 247 -31.12 8.82 44.24
N ASP A 248 -30.96 7.66 44.88
CA ASP A 248 -31.55 7.15 46.12
C ASP A 248 -32.86 7.72 46.67
N GLY A 249 -33.77 6.78 46.97
CA GLY A 249 -35.13 7.05 47.42
C GLY A 249 -35.30 7.43 48.88
N ASN A 250 -36.46 8.02 49.17
CA ASN A 250 -37.30 7.62 50.29
C ASN A 250 -38.69 8.25 50.14
N ALA A 251 -39.64 7.59 50.79
CA ALA A 251 -41.08 7.66 50.59
C ALA A 251 -41.78 8.98 51.00
N VAL A 252 -43.10 9.01 50.69
CA VAL A 252 -44.21 9.69 51.39
C VAL A 252 -44.73 11.03 50.80
N THR A 253 -45.87 10.88 50.10
CA THR A 253 -47.10 11.70 49.99
C THR A 253 -47.12 13.22 49.72
N ASP A 254 -48.02 13.54 48.78
CA ASP A 254 -49.03 14.60 48.77
C ASP A 254 -48.69 16.08 48.50
N SER A 255 -49.05 16.45 47.26
CA SER A 255 -50.05 17.47 46.93
C SER A 255 -49.64 18.93 46.69
N ASN A 256 -50.05 19.35 45.48
CA ASN A 256 -50.70 20.62 45.12
C ASN A 256 -49.92 21.91 44.81
N LYS A 257 -50.28 22.40 43.60
CA LYS A 257 -50.48 23.79 43.14
C LYS A 257 -49.23 24.59 42.74
N ALA A 258 -49.08 24.87 41.43
CA ALA A 258 -49.61 26.05 40.70
C ALA A 258 -48.63 27.24 40.82
N THR A 259 -48.29 28.08 39.84
CA THR A 259 -48.82 28.39 38.50
C THR A 259 -47.89 29.46 37.88
N GLY A 260 -47.82 29.50 36.54
CA GLY A 260 -47.54 30.72 35.77
C GLY A 260 -46.08 30.91 35.30
N SER A 261 -45.78 31.49 34.14
CA SER A 261 -46.62 32.07 33.09
C SER A 261 -45.72 32.48 31.90
N THR A 262 -46.02 31.91 30.73
CA THR A 262 -46.16 32.49 29.37
C THR A 262 -45.09 33.36 28.66
N LYS A 263 -45.07 33.12 27.33
CA LYS A 263 -44.81 34.00 26.14
C LYS A 263 -43.45 33.77 25.44
N ARG A 264 -43.33 33.63 24.11
CA ARG A 264 -44.29 33.56 22.97
C ARG A 264 -43.50 33.15 21.71
N ARG A 265 -44.13 32.34 20.84
CA ARG A 265 -43.70 31.87 19.50
C ARG A 265 -43.46 32.98 18.46
N ARG A 266 -42.65 32.68 17.42
CA ARG A 266 -43.09 32.74 16.00
C ARG A 266 -42.14 31.96 15.05
N PRO A 267 -42.68 31.08 14.17
CA PRO A 267 -41.97 30.48 13.02
C PRO A 267 -42.29 31.25 11.73
N VAL A 268 -41.39 31.24 10.75
CA VAL A 268 -41.56 31.92 9.44
C VAL A 268 -41.01 31.01 8.31
N PRO A 269 -41.61 31.01 7.10
CA PRO A 269 -41.74 29.85 6.22
C PRO A 269 -40.79 29.85 5.00
N SER A 270 -40.74 28.70 4.32
CA SER A 270 -40.03 28.42 3.06
C SER A 270 -40.60 29.19 1.85
N PRO A 271 -39.78 29.57 0.86
CA PRO A 271 -40.23 29.97 -0.48
C PRO A 271 -40.01 28.86 -1.54
N PRO A 272 -40.76 28.88 -2.66
CA PRO A 272 -40.72 27.84 -3.71
C PRO A 272 -39.75 28.16 -4.86
N ASN A 273 -39.48 27.09 -5.64
CA ASN A 273 -38.83 26.97 -6.95
C ASN A 273 -38.78 28.23 -7.85
N ASP A 274 -37.63 28.46 -8.51
CA ASP A 274 -37.54 28.17 -9.94
C ASP A 274 -36.12 28.25 -10.54
N SER A 275 -35.83 27.23 -11.37
CA SER A 275 -35.01 27.16 -12.58
C SER A 275 -33.67 27.93 -12.73
N SER A 276 -32.61 27.14 -12.96
CA SER A 276 -31.84 27.07 -14.24
C SER A 276 -30.31 27.02 -14.09
N ALA A 277 -29.71 26.21 -14.97
CA ALA A 277 -28.31 26.20 -15.41
C ALA A 277 -27.26 25.41 -14.61
N ASN A 278 -26.98 24.21 -15.15
CA ASN A 278 -25.65 23.65 -15.43
C ASN A 278 -24.57 23.65 -14.32
N ARG A 279 -24.26 22.45 -13.79
CA ARG A 279 -22.86 22.00 -13.63
C ARG A 279 -22.76 20.49 -13.33
N TYR A 280 -22.21 19.80 -14.32
CA TYR A 280 -21.46 18.53 -14.32
C TYR A 280 -21.62 17.59 -13.11
N GLY A 281 -22.34 16.50 -13.34
CA GLY A 281 -22.41 15.36 -12.46
C GLY A 281 -21.13 14.53 -12.48
N TYR A 282 -20.54 14.33 -11.31
CA TYR A 282 -19.69 13.18 -11.04
C TYR A 282 -20.60 12.00 -10.75
N ALA A 283 -20.63 11.04 -11.66
CA ALA A 283 -21.31 9.77 -11.47
C ALA A 283 -20.61 9.00 -10.33
N SER A 284 -21.35 8.89 -9.23
CA SER A 284 -21.32 7.85 -8.22
C SER A 284 -20.68 6.54 -8.72
N VAL A 285 -19.45 6.26 -8.29
CA VAL A 285 -18.95 4.89 -8.23
C VAL A 285 -19.83 4.14 -7.24
N GLY A 286 -20.46 3.08 -7.72
CA GLY A 286 -21.53 2.37 -7.03
C GLY A 286 -21.13 1.93 -5.62
N ARG A 287 -22.08 2.09 -4.70
CA ARG A 287 -22.08 1.39 -3.41
C ARG A 287 -21.94 -0.11 -3.66
N PHE A 288 -20.75 -0.66 -3.47
CA PHE A 288 -20.56 -2.07 -3.18
C PHE A 288 -21.06 -2.33 -1.75
N LYS A 289 -22.39 -2.45 -1.62
CA LYS A 289 -23.05 -3.00 -0.44
C LYS A 289 -23.28 -4.49 -0.70
N ARG A 290 -22.23 -5.31 -0.65
CA ARG A 290 -22.40 -6.75 -0.40
C ARG A 290 -22.41 -6.92 1.12
N SER A 291 -23.52 -7.45 1.64
CA SER A 291 -23.64 -7.80 3.04
C SER A 291 -22.62 -8.88 3.39
N ILE A 292 -21.61 -8.50 4.17
CA ILE A 292 -20.81 -9.44 4.95
C ILE A 292 -21.65 -9.75 6.21
N SER A 293 -22.75 -10.49 6.01
CA SER A 293 -23.53 -11.05 7.11
C SER A 293 -24.18 -12.32 6.57
N ASP A 294 -23.56 -13.45 6.88
CA ASP A 294 -24.13 -14.81 6.98
C ASP A 294 -23.02 -15.81 6.63
N GLY A 295 -22.41 -16.41 7.65
CA GLY A 295 -21.39 -17.45 7.42
C GLY A 295 -20.41 -17.76 8.54
N TYR A 296 -20.58 -17.25 9.76
CA TYR A 296 -19.80 -17.71 10.93
C TYR A 296 -20.76 -18.23 12.00
N SER A 297 -21.37 -19.38 11.76
CA SER A 297 -22.11 -20.14 12.78
C SER A 297 -22.14 -21.62 12.41
N SER A 298 -21.70 -22.45 13.36
CA SER A 298 -21.76 -23.93 13.39
C SER A 298 -20.59 -24.73 12.80
N LEU A 299 -19.45 -24.75 13.51
CA LEU A 299 -18.59 -25.93 13.58
C LEU A 299 -18.61 -26.48 15.02
N ARG A 300 -19.70 -27.15 15.36
CA ARG A 300 -19.80 -28.04 16.52
C ARG A 300 -20.64 -29.27 16.14
N GLY A 301 -20.12 -30.02 15.18
CA GLY A 301 -20.63 -31.33 14.78
C GLY A 301 -19.57 -32.39 15.07
N SER A 302 -19.81 -33.23 16.06
CA SER A 302 -18.98 -34.38 16.43
C SER A 302 -18.85 -35.32 15.23
N ARG A 303 -17.63 -35.49 14.69
CA ARG A 303 -17.37 -36.41 13.57
C ARG A 303 -17.19 -37.84 14.13
N PRO A 304 -17.98 -38.83 13.66
CA PRO A 304 -17.75 -40.22 14.03
C PRO A 304 -16.49 -40.72 13.33
N THR A 305 -15.60 -41.30 14.11
CA THR A 305 -14.42 -42.03 13.66
C THR A 305 -14.84 -43.38 13.08
N SER A 306 -14.20 -43.78 11.98
CA SER A 306 -14.31 -45.06 11.25
C SER A 306 -15.44 -45.17 10.23
N GLY A 307 -15.06 -45.27 8.95
CA GLY A 307 -15.96 -45.51 7.82
C GLY A 307 -15.33 -45.03 6.51
N GLU A 308 -14.66 -45.96 5.82
CA GLU A 308 -14.32 -45.99 4.38
C GLU A 308 -13.86 -44.66 3.73
N GLU A 309 -12.55 -44.50 3.52
CA GLU A 309 -11.98 -43.55 2.54
C GLU A 309 -12.43 -43.97 1.14
N GLU A 310 -13.61 -43.50 0.73
CA GLU A 310 -13.99 -43.46 -0.68
C GLU A 310 -12.86 -42.71 -1.41
N LEU A 311 -12.29 -43.34 -2.44
CA LEU A 311 -11.25 -42.78 -3.31
C LEU A 311 -11.82 -41.57 -4.07
N ILE A 312 -12.00 -40.44 -3.37
CA ILE A 312 -12.27 -39.15 -3.99
C ILE A 312 -11.05 -38.88 -4.86
N GLY A 313 -11.28 -38.80 -6.16
CA GLY A 313 -10.25 -38.53 -7.15
C GLY A 313 -9.47 -37.24 -6.83
N PRO A 314 -8.38 -36.97 -7.58
CA PRO A 314 -7.61 -35.74 -7.37
C PRO A 314 -8.54 -34.52 -7.33
N HIS A 315 -8.48 -33.76 -6.24
CA HIS A 315 -9.21 -32.52 -6.05
C HIS A 315 -8.26 -31.36 -6.33
N ILE A 316 -8.71 -30.43 -7.17
CA ILE A 316 -7.99 -29.18 -7.43
C ILE A 316 -8.09 -28.33 -6.17
N GLU A 317 -6.95 -28.12 -5.52
CA GLU A 317 -6.85 -27.31 -4.30
C GLU A 317 -6.66 -25.83 -4.65
N LEU A 318 -6.01 -25.55 -5.79
CA LEU A 318 -5.64 -24.20 -6.21
C LEU A 318 -5.48 -24.14 -7.73
N SER A 319 -6.15 -23.18 -8.37
CA SER A 319 -6.06 -22.90 -9.81
C SER A 319 -5.32 -21.58 -10.04
N VAL A 320 -4.18 -21.66 -10.72
CA VAL A 320 -3.26 -20.54 -10.96
C VAL A 320 -3.24 -20.18 -12.44
N GLY A 321 -3.67 -18.97 -12.76
CA GLY A 321 -3.59 -18.42 -14.11
C GLY A 321 -2.22 -17.82 -14.42
N TYR A 322 -1.81 -17.79 -15.70
CA TYR A 322 -0.66 -16.99 -16.14
C TYR A 322 -0.91 -16.41 -17.53
N PRO A 323 -0.54 -15.14 -17.81
CA PRO A 323 -0.81 -14.49 -19.10
C PRO A 323 0.14 -14.99 -20.17
N ALA A 324 -0.21 -16.09 -20.84
CA ALA A 324 0.70 -16.83 -21.72
C ALA A 324 1.20 -15.97 -22.88
N ASP A 325 0.27 -15.29 -23.57
CA ASP A 325 0.57 -14.45 -24.73
C ASP A 325 1.53 -13.30 -24.38
N TRP A 326 1.38 -12.72 -23.19
CA TRP A 326 2.26 -11.63 -22.75
C TRP A 326 3.66 -12.13 -22.37
N ILE A 327 3.77 -13.31 -21.75
CA ILE A 327 5.07 -13.90 -21.39
C ILE A 327 5.85 -14.29 -22.65
N ASP A 328 5.19 -14.88 -23.65
CA ASP A 328 5.82 -15.19 -24.92
C ASP A 328 6.30 -13.93 -25.65
N ALA A 329 5.52 -12.84 -25.60
CA ALA A 329 5.90 -11.59 -26.23
C ALA A 329 7.02 -10.84 -25.48
N LEU A 330 7.04 -10.88 -24.15
CA LEU A 330 7.82 -9.97 -23.31
C LEU A 330 8.89 -10.63 -22.43
N CYS A 331 9.06 -11.96 -22.42
CA CYS A 331 10.01 -12.64 -21.53
C CYS A 331 10.89 -13.69 -22.24
N HIS A 332 11.24 -13.44 -23.50
CA HIS A 332 11.93 -14.40 -24.36
C HIS A 332 13.42 -14.62 -24.04
N GLU A 333 14.11 -13.68 -23.37
CA GLU A 333 15.51 -13.80 -22.98
C GLU A 333 15.70 -14.69 -21.74
N ARG A 334 14.92 -14.50 -20.66
CA ARG A 334 15.07 -15.28 -19.41
C ARG A 334 14.22 -16.53 -19.34
N LEU A 335 12.98 -16.45 -19.80
CA LEU A 335 12.03 -17.56 -19.66
C LEU A 335 11.90 -18.38 -20.94
N LEU A 336 12.41 -17.91 -22.07
CA LEU A 336 12.30 -18.54 -23.40
C LEU A 336 10.86 -18.61 -23.94
N SER A 337 9.90 -19.05 -23.13
CA SER A 337 8.46 -19.10 -23.46
C SER A 337 7.57 -19.24 -22.22
N ALA A 338 6.28 -19.01 -22.40
CA ALA A 338 5.23 -19.25 -21.43
C ALA A 338 5.16 -20.73 -21.00
N ASP A 339 5.47 -21.66 -21.91
CA ASP A 339 5.59 -23.09 -21.59
C ASP A 339 6.76 -23.42 -20.66
N GLU A 340 7.91 -22.74 -20.80
CA GLU A 340 9.01 -22.92 -19.85
C GLU A 340 8.69 -22.27 -18.50
N PHE A 341 8.00 -21.12 -18.48
CA PHE A 341 7.49 -20.53 -17.25
C PHE A 341 6.60 -21.51 -16.48
N ARG A 342 5.61 -22.11 -17.16
CA ARG A 342 4.76 -23.16 -16.60
C ARG A 342 5.56 -24.39 -16.14
N ARG A 343 6.50 -24.87 -16.96
CA ARG A 343 7.37 -26.02 -16.60
C ARG A 343 8.21 -25.72 -15.36
N ARG A 344 8.70 -24.50 -15.18
CA ARG A 344 9.49 -24.10 -14.00
C ARG A 344 8.65 -24.12 -12.73
N ILE A 345 7.40 -23.65 -12.78
CA ILE A 345 6.46 -23.74 -11.65
C ILE A 345 6.18 -25.21 -11.30
N LEU A 346 5.81 -26.04 -12.28
CA LEU A 346 5.51 -27.46 -12.05
C LEU A 346 6.73 -28.26 -11.56
N ARG A 347 7.94 -27.86 -11.97
CA ARG A 347 9.20 -28.41 -11.46
C ARG A 347 9.37 -28.11 -9.96
N LEU A 348 9.06 -26.90 -9.52
CA LEU A 348 9.11 -26.54 -8.10
C LEU A 348 8.12 -27.36 -7.26
N VAL A 349 6.90 -27.57 -7.77
CA VAL A 349 5.87 -28.40 -7.11
C VAL A 349 6.32 -29.85 -6.98
N SER A 350 6.78 -30.45 -8.08
CA SER A 350 7.19 -31.86 -8.11
C SER A 350 8.44 -32.14 -7.27
N THR A 351 9.38 -31.21 -7.20
CA THR A 351 10.65 -31.41 -6.47
C THR A 351 10.45 -31.49 -4.95
N ARG A 352 9.42 -30.81 -4.41
CA ARG A 352 9.29 -30.64 -2.94
C ARG A 352 8.28 -31.56 -2.26
N ASN A 353 7.61 -32.47 -3.00
CA ASN A 353 6.73 -33.54 -2.47
C ASN A 353 5.81 -33.11 -1.32
N SER A 354 5.28 -31.88 -1.37
CA SER A 354 4.42 -31.33 -0.32
C SER A 354 2.95 -31.61 -0.54
N MET A 355 2.58 -32.12 -1.72
CA MET A 355 1.19 -32.46 -2.04
C MET A 355 0.74 -33.63 -1.17
N ARG A 356 -0.40 -33.46 -0.48
CA ARG A 356 -1.14 -34.65 -0.02
C ARG A 356 -1.52 -35.46 -1.26
N LYS A 357 -1.70 -36.77 -1.10
CA LYS A 357 -1.87 -37.72 -2.22
C LYS A 357 -3.01 -37.37 -3.20
N ASN A 358 -3.92 -36.46 -2.85
CA ASN A 358 -5.09 -36.09 -3.65
C ASN A 358 -5.21 -34.58 -3.94
N GLU A 359 -4.26 -33.74 -3.51
CA GLU A 359 -4.31 -32.28 -3.75
C GLU A 359 -3.56 -31.95 -5.05
N VAL A 360 -4.20 -31.20 -5.95
CA VAL A 360 -3.62 -30.82 -7.25
C VAL A 360 -3.54 -29.30 -7.38
N LEU A 361 -2.37 -28.81 -7.79
CA LEU A 361 -2.19 -27.45 -8.29
C LEU A 361 -2.46 -27.43 -9.80
N GLU A 362 -3.47 -26.70 -10.22
CA GLU A 362 -3.75 -26.46 -11.63
C GLU A 362 -3.06 -25.18 -12.11
N VAL A 363 -2.38 -25.23 -13.26
CA VAL A 363 -1.68 -24.07 -13.84
C VAL A 363 -2.18 -23.84 -15.26
N ILE A 364 -2.99 -22.79 -15.43
CA ILE A 364 -3.85 -22.53 -16.59
C ILE A 364 -3.30 -21.34 -17.40
N PRO A 365 -3.06 -21.48 -18.72
CA PRO A 365 -2.74 -20.34 -19.57
C PRO A 365 -3.96 -19.43 -19.72
N LEU A 366 -3.74 -18.12 -19.57
CA LEU A 366 -4.74 -17.08 -19.75
C LEU A 366 -4.43 -16.24 -21.00
N THR A 367 -5.48 -15.92 -21.75
CA THR A 367 -5.45 -14.92 -22.83
C THR A 367 -6.21 -13.70 -22.34
N ILE A 368 -5.49 -12.59 -22.15
CA ILE A 368 -6.04 -11.35 -21.64
C ILE A 368 -6.00 -10.32 -22.78
N ASP A 369 -7.18 -10.01 -23.33
CA ASP A 369 -7.37 -9.08 -24.45
C ASP A 369 -7.22 -7.62 -23.99
N ILE A 370 -5.97 -7.22 -23.72
CA ILE A 370 -5.59 -5.86 -23.34
C ILE A 370 -4.31 -5.49 -24.07
N ASP A 371 -4.31 -4.34 -24.74
CA ASP A 371 -3.11 -3.75 -25.33
C ASP A 371 -2.24 -3.12 -24.21
N LEU A 372 -1.09 -3.73 -23.95
CA LEU A 372 -0.15 -3.27 -22.92
C LEU A 372 0.41 -1.87 -23.20
N GLU A 373 0.55 -1.46 -24.46
CA GLU A 373 1.00 -0.10 -24.79
C GLU A 373 -0.09 0.94 -24.51
N GLU A 374 -1.37 0.60 -24.75
CA GLU A 374 -2.50 1.45 -24.34
C GLU A 374 -2.53 1.61 -22.82
N VAL A 375 -2.26 0.53 -22.07
CA VAL A 375 -2.18 0.56 -20.60
C VAL A 375 -1.02 1.43 -20.11
N VAL A 376 0.16 1.34 -20.72
CA VAL A 376 1.31 2.21 -20.41
C VAL A 376 0.93 3.67 -20.61
N GLN A 377 0.34 4.01 -21.76
CA GLN A 377 -0.09 5.37 -22.07
C GLN A 377 -1.17 5.88 -21.12
N ALA A 378 -2.17 5.05 -20.79
CA ALA A 378 -3.23 5.42 -19.86
C ALA A 378 -2.68 5.67 -18.45
N THR A 379 -1.78 4.81 -17.97
CA THR A 379 -1.14 4.97 -16.65
C THR A 379 -0.32 6.25 -16.58
N GLN A 380 0.47 6.54 -17.61
CA GLN A 380 1.24 7.78 -17.71
C GLN A 380 0.32 9.02 -17.76
N THR A 381 -0.72 8.98 -18.59
CA THR A 381 -1.67 10.09 -18.76
C THR A 381 -2.38 10.41 -17.45
N ILE A 382 -2.89 9.38 -16.75
CA ILE A 382 -3.55 9.55 -15.45
C ILE A 382 -2.56 10.11 -14.42
N GLY A 383 -1.39 9.49 -14.29
CA GLY A 383 -0.37 9.91 -13.32
C GLY A 383 0.09 11.35 -13.53
N LEU A 384 0.51 11.71 -14.75
CA LEU A 384 0.99 13.07 -15.07
C LEU A 384 -0.11 14.12 -14.88
N TYR A 385 -1.32 13.83 -15.34
CA TYR A 385 -2.45 14.76 -15.17
C TYR A 385 -2.73 15.00 -13.69
N GLU A 386 -2.90 13.96 -12.89
CA GLU A 386 -3.20 14.11 -11.46
C GLU A 386 -2.05 14.75 -10.67
N LEU A 387 -0.80 14.43 -11.00
CA LEU A 387 0.40 15.11 -10.50
C LEU A 387 0.29 16.61 -10.69
N SER A 388 0.07 17.05 -11.93
CA SER A 388 0.03 18.47 -12.25
C SER A 388 -1.06 19.19 -11.46
N GLN A 389 -2.23 18.57 -11.32
CA GLN A 389 -3.35 19.08 -10.54
C GLN A 389 -3.04 19.14 -9.03
N ALA A 390 -2.25 18.20 -8.51
CA ALA A 390 -1.82 18.20 -7.11
C ALA A 390 -0.80 19.33 -6.85
N PHE A 391 0.15 19.53 -7.75
CA PHE A 391 1.10 20.65 -7.67
C PHE A 391 0.41 22.01 -7.80
N ASP A 392 -0.56 22.13 -8.70
CA ASP A 392 -1.36 23.34 -8.78
C ASP A 392 -2.05 23.63 -7.44
N ARG A 393 -2.72 22.63 -6.85
CA ARG A 393 -3.35 22.78 -5.52
C ARG A 393 -2.38 23.21 -4.42
N LEU A 394 -1.17 22.63 -4.38
CA LEU A 394 -0.13 22.98 -3.41
C LEU A 394 0.26 24.46 -3.48
N PHE A 395 0.42 25.01 -4.68
CA PHE A 395 0.90 26.39 -4.87
C PHE A 395 -0.21 27.43 -5.03
N PHE A 396 -1.46 27.05 -5.32
CA PHE A 396 -2.59 27.98 -5.38
C PHE A 396 -3.17 28.32 -4.00
N TRP A 397 -3.12 27.41 -3.02
CA TRP A 397 -3.74 27.62 -1.69
C TRP A 397 -3.15 28.79 -0.89
N ASN A 398 -1.93 29.21 -1.17
CA ASN A 398 -1.32 30.35 -0.48
C ASN A 398 -1.91 31.73 -0.89
N THR A 399 -2.85 31.79 -1.84
CA THR A 399 -3.38 33.08 -2.33
C THR A 399 -4.79 33.43 -1.86
N HIS A 400 -5.52 32.54 -1.17
CA HIS A 400 -6.95 32.74 -0.88
C HIS A 400 -7.39 32.61 0.59
N SER A 401 -6.47 32.57 1.55
CA SER A 401 -6.83 32.36 2.97
C SER A 401 -7.16 33.62 3.78
N ASP A 402 -7.20 34.82 3.20
CA ASP A 402 -7.59 36.03 3.94
C ASP A 402 -8.99 36.52 3.54
N GLY A 403 -10.00 35.96 4.21
CA GLY A 403 -11.39 36.40 4.18
C GLY A 403 -11.66 37.62 5.07
N ARG A 404 -10.66 38.49 5.31
CA ARG A 404 -10.84 39.76 6.02
C ARG A 404 -10.15 40.90 5.26
N ASP A 405 -11.00 41.83 4.85
CA ASP A 405 -10.73 43.18 4.34
C ASP A 405 -10.05 43.33 2.95
N PRO A 406 -10.84 43.57 1.89
CA PRO A 406 -10.32 43.98 0.59
C PRO A 406 -10.13 45.50 0.60
N CYS A 407 -8.99 45.99 1.08
CA CYS A 407 -8.53 47.35 0.79
C CYS A 407 -7.01 47.44 0.89
N LEU A 408 -6.39 47.74 -0.26
CA LEU A 408 -5.00 48.17 -0.50
C LEU A 408 -4.04 47.10 -1.06
N SER A 409 -3.43 47.50 -2.18
CA SER A 409 -2.28 46.92 -2.89
C SER A 409 -2.48 45.57 -3.62
N SER A 410 -3.11 45.69 -4.79
CA SER A 410 -2.82 44.89 -5.97
C SER A 410 -1.35 45.06 -6.40
N SER A 411 -0.47 44.13 -6.01
CA SER A 411 0.75 43.82 -6.76
C SER A 411 0.76 42.33 -7.07
N SER A 412 0.19 41.97 -8.21
CA SER A 412 0.25 40.65 -8.82
C SER A 412 1.69 40.34 -9.22
N SER A 413 2.51 39.86 -8.28
CA SER A 413 3.83 39.32 -8.59
C SER A 413 3.68 37.86 -9.06
N THR A 414 3.43 37.69 -10.35
CA THR A 414 3.61 36.41 -11.07
C THR A 414 5.04 35.86 -10.94
N SER A 415 6.00 36.68 -10.50
CA SER A 415 7.39 36.31 -10.22
C SER A 415 7.57 35.27 -9.12
N GLY A 416 6.60 35.06 -8.21
CA GLY A 416 6.72 34.02 -7.18
C GLY A 416 6.59 32.59 -7.71
N LYS A 417 5.86 32.37 -8.82
CA LYS A 417 5.65 31.02 -9.37
C LYS A 417 6.83 30.50 -10.19
N ALA A 418 7.61 31.39 -10.80
CA ALA A 418 8.76 31.02 -11.62
C ALA A 418 9.88 30.41 -10.77
N GLY A 419 10.22 31.06 -9.64
CA GLY A 419 11.31 30.59 -8.78
C GLY A 419 11.06 29.22 -8.13
N VAL A 420 9.80 28.83 -7.94
CA VAL A 420 9.46 27.51 -7.37
C VAL A 420 9.89 26.38 -8.30
N LEU A 421 9.63 26.51 -9.61
CA LEU A 421 9.95 25.46 -10.57
C LEU A 421 11.47 25.34 -10.80
N GLU A 422 12.24 26.40 -10.56
CA GLU A 422 13.70 26.42 -10.71
C GLU A 422 14.43 25.60 -9.63
N GLU A 423 13.80 25.38 -8.47
CA GLU A 423 14.37 24.53 -7.41
C GLU A 423 14.02 23.04 -7.57
N LEU A 424 13.07 22.72 -8.45
CA LEU A 424 12.60 21.36 -8.65
C LEU A 424 13.53 20.57 -9.57
N PRO A 425 13.70 19.26 -9.35
CA PRO A 425 14.41 18.39 -10.28
C PRO A 425 13.82 18.45 -11.69
N GLU A 426 14.66 18.40 -12.73
CA GLU A 426 14.25 18.54 -14.14
C GLU A 426 13.18 17.52 -14.53
N GLU A 427 13.29 16.28 -14.02
CA GLU A 427 12.34 15.20 -14.28
C GLU A 427 10.94 15.53 -13.74
N LEU A 428 10.88 16.15 -12.56
CA LEU A 428 9.61 16.58 -11.97
C LEU A 428 9.03 17.77 -12.75
N VAL A 429 9.87 18.74 -13.10
CA VAL A 429 9.44 19.90 -13.88
C VAL A 429 8.84 19.43 -15.21
N SER A 430 9.55 18.55 -15.92
CA SER A 430 9.08 17.90 -17.15
C SER A 430 7.75 17.17 -16.93
N ALA A 431 7.63 16.37 -15.87
CA ALA A 431 6.39 15.66 -15.56
C ALA A 431 5.20 16.60 -15.28
N ILE A 432 5.42 17.70 -14.55
CA ILE A 432 4.37 18.72 -14.31
C ILE A 432 3.97 19.39 -15.63
N PHE A 433 4.93 19.79 -16.47
CA PHE A 433 4.65 20.41 -17.76
C PHE A 433 3.88 19.47 -18.69
N ASN A 434 4.30 18.20 -18.78
CA ASN A 434 3.61 17.18 -19.56
C ASN A 434 2.19 16.96 -19.03
N GLY A 435 2.01 16.90 -17.70
CA GLY A 435 0.70 16.82 -17.06
C GLY A 435 -0.22 17.99 -17.37
N ARG A 436 0.32 19.22 -17.38
CA ARG A 436 -0.43 20.45 -17.73
C ARG A 436 -0.76 20.54 -19.23
N ALA A 437 0.01 19.88 -20.09
CA ALA A 437 -0.26 19.82 -21.52
C ALA A 437 -1.42 18.88 -21.87
N LEU A 438 -1.75 17.93 -20.98
CA LEU A 438 -2.86 17.00 -21.17
C LEU A 438 -4.21 17.69 -20.97
N THR A 439 -5.16 17.41 -21.87
CA THR A 439 -6.52 17.93 -21.74
C THR A 439 -7.36 17.05 -20.81
N SER A 440 -8.46 17.58 -20.28
CA SER A 440 -9.44 16.76 -19.55
C SER A 440 -10.01 15.62 -20.41
N LEU A 441 -10.06 15.79 -21.74
CA LEU A 441 -10.49 14.75 -22.67
C LEU A 441 -9.49 13.58 -22.71
N ASP A 442 -8.18 13.87 -22.71
CA ASP A 442 -7.13 12.85 -22.68
C ASP A 442 -7.19 12.05 -21.37
N TYR A 443 -7.35 12.75 -20.25
CA TYR A 443 -7.55 12.14 -18.95
C TYR A 443 -8.79 11.23 -18.91
N HIS A 444 -9.94 11.69 -19.43
CA HIS A 444 -11.15 10.86 -19.52
C HIS A 444 -11.04 9.68 -20.49
N ARG A 445 -10.19 9.76 -21.53
CA ARG A 445 -9.88 8.61 -22.39
C ARG A 445 -9.08 7.57 -21.61
N ALA A 446 -8.02 7.98 -20.92
CA ALA A 446 -7.21 7.08 -20.10
C ALA A 446 -8.02 6.41 -18.98
N LEU A 447 -8.96 7.12 -18.36
CA LEU A 447 -9.88 6.52 -17.38
C LEU A 447 -10.78 5.44 -18.00
N ARG A 448 -11.21 5.60 -19.26
CA ARG A 448 -11.98 4.56 -19.96
C ARG A 448 -11.13 3.32 -20.25
N THR A 449 -9.85 3.48 -20.59
CA THR A 449 -8.91 2.36 -20.72
C THR A 449 -8.79 1.61 -19.40
N ARG A 450 -8.64 2.33 -18.28
CA ARG A 450 -8.66 1.72 -16.93
C ARG A 450 -9.94 0.90 -16.70
N ASP A 451 -11.11 1.45 -16.99
CA ASP A 451 -12.39 0.75 -16.79
C ASP A 451 -12.52 -0.49 -17.70
N SER A 452 -11.92 -0.49 -18.89
CA SER A 452 -11.82 -1.68 -19.75
C SER A 452 -10.87 -2.72 -19.17
N VAL A 453 -9.72 -2.31 -18.64
CA VAL A 453 -8.76 -3.20 -17.96
C VAL A 453 -9.37 -3.87 -16.74
N VAL A 454 -10.12 -3.13 -15.92
CA VAL A 454 -10.85 -3.69 -14.77
C VAL A 454 -11.79 -4.80 -15.22
N ARG A 455 -12.64 -4.55 -16.24
CA ARG A 455 -13.57 -5.55 -16.75
C ARG A 455 -12.85 -6.79 -17.31
N ALA A 456 -11.81 -6.58 -18.12
CA ALA A 456 -11.07 -7.68 -18.73
C ALA A 456 -10.33 -8.53 -17.69
N THR A 457 -9.80 -7.93 -16.62
CA THR A 457 -9.12 -8.66 -15.54
C THR A 457 -10.09 -9.38 -14.61
N GLU A 458 -11.24 -8.77 -14.27
CA GLU A 458 -12.30 -9.42 -13.48
C GLU A 458 -12.83 -10.70 -14.14
N GLU A 459 -12.91 -10.74 -15.48
CA GLU A 459 -13.33 -11.93 -16.21
C GLU A 459 -12.39 -13.11 -16.02
N GLN A 460 -11.07 -12.86 -15.88
CA GLN A 460 -10.07 -13.92 -15.71
C GLN A 460 -10.19 -14.62 -14.35
N PHE A 461 -10.52 -13.88 -13.29
CA PHE A 461 -10.65 -14.43 -11.92
C PHE A 461 -11.89 -15.34 -11.74
N ARG A 462 -12.69 -15.57 -12.77
CA ARG A 462 -13.78 -16.57 -12.73
C ARG A 462 -13.25 -18.00 -12.76
N ASP A 463 -12.11 -18.21 -13.41
CA ASP A 463 -11.57 -19.54 -13.68
C ASP A 463 -10.30 -19.84 -12.86
N VAL A 464 -9.73 -18.84 -12.19
CA VAL A 464 -8.49 -18.96 -11.41
C VAL A 464 -8.59 -18.23 -10.08
N ASP A 465 -7.90 -18.74 -9.05
CA ASP A 465 -7.85 -18.12 -7.73
C ASP A 465 -6.96 -16.86 -7.73
N PHE A 466 -5.85 -16.91 -8.47
CA PHE A 466 -4.96 -15.78 -8.71
C PHE A 466 -4.18 -15.93 -10.02
N ILE A 467 -3.60 -14.82 -10.48
CA ILE A 467 -2.73 -14.77 -11.66
C ILE A 467 -1.28 -14.70 -11.21
N LEU A 468 -0.41 -15.54 -11.77
CA LEU A 468 1.02 -15.58 -11.54
C LEU A 468 1.77 -15.09 -12.78
N THR A 469 2.65 -14.11 -12.60
CA THR A 469 3.44 -13.52 -13.68
C THR A 469 4.90 -13.36 -13.27
N PRO A 470 5.86 -13.41 -14.21
CA PRO A 470 7.19 -12.85 -14.00
C PRO A 470 7.09 -11.40 -13.56
N MET A 471 8.01 -10.98 -12.71
CA MET A 471 8.04 -9.60 -12.22
C MET A 471 8.47 -8.59 -13.30
N LEU A 472 9.28 -9.04 -14.27
CA LEU A 472 9.94 -8.18 -15.25
C LEU A 472 9.69 -8.65 -16.67
N SER A 473 9.58 -7.68 -17.58
CA SER A 473 9.59 -7.84 -19.02
C SER A 473 10.93 -7.43 -19.64
N GLU A 474 11.16 -7.90 -20.85
CA GLU A 474 12.39 -7.81 -21.63
C GLU A 474 12.13 -7.09 -22.98
N PRO A 475 13.09 -6.28 -23.48
CA PRO A 475 14.35 -5.95 -22.84
C PRO A 475 14.14 -5.10 -21.58
N TYR A 476 14.93 -5.40 -20.55
CA TYR A 476 14.92 -4.58 -19.35
C TYR A 476 15.58 -3.22 -19.63
N VAL A 477 14.88 -2.15 -19.30
CA VAL A 477 15.36 -0.77 -19.38
C VAL A 477 15.08 -0.10 -18.03
N ASN A 478 16.16 0.28 -17.34
CA ASN A 478 16.02 1.07 -16.11
C ASN A 478 15.26 2.37 -16.41
N SER A 479 14.37 2.79 -15.53
CA SER A 479 13.50 3.97 -15.74
C SER A 479 12.44 3.80 -16.81
N SER A 480 12.14 2.56 -17.20
CA SER A 480 11.05 2.26 -18.12
C SER A 480 9.92 1.49 -17.46
N MET A 481 8.70 2.03 -17.52
CA MET A 481 7.48 1.30 -17.18
C MET A 481 7.30 0.04 -18.03
N ARG A 482 7.87 0.00 -19.25
CA ARG A 482 7.82 -1.18 -20.11
C ARG A 482 8.53 -2.39 -19.52
N SER A 483 9.42 -2.21 -18.53
CA SER A 483 10.08 -3.32 -17.83
C SER A 483 9.23 -3.99 -16.77
N ILE A 484 8.08 -3.41 -16.43
CA ILE A 484 7.04 -4.04 -15.61
C ILE A 484 5.70 -4.09 -16.33
N ALA A 485 5.71 -4.11 -17.66
CA ALA A 485 4.50 -4.02 -18.47
C ALA A 485 3.45 -5.07 -18.06
N LEU A 486 3.90 -6.27 -17.68
CA LEU A 486 3.06 -7.36 -17.18
C LEU A 486 2.27 -7.02 -15.91
N LEU A 487 2.74 -6.07 -15.10
CA LEU A 487 2.11 -5.68 -13.84
C LEU A 487 1.19 -4.46 -14.00
N LEU A 488 1.37 -3.67 -15.06
CA LEU A 488 0.67 -2.40 -15.23
C LEU A 488 -0.86 -2.55 -15.36
N PRO A 489 -1.42 -3.52 -16.11
CA PRO A 489 -2.87 -3.67 -16.20
C PRO A 489 -3.51 -3.86 -14.82
N PHE A 490 -2.93 -4.74 -14.02
CA PHE A 490 -3.41 -5.02 -12.67
C PHE A 490 -3.17 -3.86 -11.70
N SER A 491 -2.10 -3.08 -11.89
CA SER A 491 -1.84 -1.89 -11.09
C SER A 491 -2.84 -0.79 -11.42
N LEU A 492 -3.12 -0.58 -12.71
CA LEU A 492 -4.08 0.37 -13.23
C LEU A 492 -5.52 0.00 -12.81
N GLY A 493 -5.87 -1.28 -12.88
CA GLY A 493 -7.15 -1.82 -12.43
C GLY A 493 -7.31 -1.80 -10.90
N GLY A 494 -6.20 -1.78 -10.16
CA GLY A 494 -6.18 -1.67 -8.70
C GLY A 494 -6.11 -3.02 -7.98
N ASN A 495 -5.85 -4.13 -8.66
CA ASN A 495 -5.76 -5.47 -8.08
C ASN A 495 -4.70 -5.59 -6.98
N PRO A 496 -4.92 -6.35 -5.91
CA PRO A 496 -3.89 -6.63 -4.91
C PRO A 496 -2.79 -7.51 -5.53
N MET A 497 -1.54 -7.31 -5.09
CA MET A 497 -0.38 -8.05 -5.60
C MET A 497 0.60 -8.40 -4.50
N VAL A 498 1.13 -9.62 -4.54
CA VAL A 498 2.23 -10.10 -3.69
C VAL A 498 3.41 -10.44 -4.58
N SER A 499 4.57 -9.85 -4.31
CA SER A 499 5.83 -10.16 -4.98
C SER A 499 6.78 -10.92 -4.05
N LEU A 500 7.44 -11.94 -4.57
CA LEU A 500 8.44 -12.74 -3.85
C LEU A 500 9.40 -13.45 -4.81
N GLN A 501 10.50 -13.98 -4.27
CA GLN A 501 11.40 -14.89 -5.00
C GLN A 501 11.00 -16.34 -4.75
N LEU A 502 10.74 -17.11 -5.81
CA LEU A 502 10.62 -18.57 -5.70
C LEU A 502 12.00 -19.23 -5.71
N GLU A 503 12.90 -18.67 -6.51
CA GLU A 503 14.33 -19.00 -6.62
C GLU A 503 15.11 -17.67 -6.83
N PRO A 504 16.42 -17.60 -6.60
CA PRO A 504 17.21 -16.36 -6.71
C PRO A 504 17.08 -15.64 -8.06
N ASP A 505 16.87 -16.37 -9.15
CA ASP A 505 16.69 -15.87 -10.51
C ASP A 505 15.23 -15.95 -11.00
N PHE A 506 14.28 -16.28 -10.10
CA PHE A 506 12.86 -16.44 -10.42
C PHE A 506 11.95 -15.59 -9.51
N PRO A 507 12.00 -14.25 -9.64
CA PRO A 507 11.07 -13.34 -9.00
C PRO A 507 9.72 -13.37 -9.73
N VAL A 508 8.66 -13.53 -8.95
CA VAL A 508 7.28 -13.62 -9.45
C VAL A 508 6.38 -12.66 -8.70
N VAL A 509 5.23 -12.36 -9.31
CA VAL A 509 4.14 -11.61 -8.71
C VAL A 509 2.87 -12.44 -8.79
N LEU A 510 2.20 -12.61 -7.64
CA LEU A 510 0.88 -13.20 -7.49
C LEU A 510 -0.13 -12.06 -7.42
N ILE A 511 -1.15 -12.08 -8.27
CA ILE A 511 -2.13 -11.01 -8.42
C ILE A 511 -3.51 -11.57 -8.08
N GLY A 512 -4.20 -10.94 -7.14
CA GLY A 512 -5.52 -11.36 -6.71
C GLY A 512 -6.66 -10.59 -7.37
N GLU A 513 -7.88 -11.09 -7.15
CA GLU A 513 -9.12 -10.40 -7.49
C GLU A 513 -9.25 -9.08 -6.69
N LEU A 514 -9.87 -8.06 -7.29
CA LEU A 514 -10.14 -6.78 -6.63
C LEU A 514 -10.88 -6.97 -5.30
N GLY A 515 -10.31 -6.43 -4.21
CA GLY A 515 -10.89 -6.49 -2.87
C GLY A 515 -10.70 -7.83 -2.15
N ARG A 516 -10.05 -8.82 -2.79
CA ARG A 516 -9.76 -10.14 -2.21
C ARG A 516 -8.35 -10.20 -1.60
N ASP A 517 -7.86 -9.11 -0.99
CA ASP A 517 -6.53 -9.01 -0.38
C ASP A 517 -6.24 -10.18 0.59
N THR A 518 -7.19 -10.50 1.48
CA THR A 518 -7.05 -11.62 2.43
C THR A 518 -7.02 -12.97 1.72
N GLY A 519 -7.87 -13.17 0.71
CA GLY A 519 -7.88 -14.41 -0.07
C GLY A 519 -6.58 -14.57 -0.85
N LEU A 520 -6.02 -13.51 -1.41
CA LEU A 520 -4.70 -13.55 -2.06
C LEU A 520 -3.62 -14.03 -1.10
N PHE A 521 -3.64 -13.63 0.18
CA PHE A 521 -2.67 -14.15 1.16
C PHE A 521 -2.87 -15.62 1.49
N GLU A 522 -4.11 -16.08 1.60
CA GLU A 522 -4.46 -17.49 1.82
C GLU A 522 -3.97 -18.33 0.63
N ASP A 523 -4.33 -17.93 -0.59
CA ASP A 523 -3.95 -18.57 -1.84
C ASP A 523 -2.43 -18.56 -2.05
N SER A 524 -1.77 -17.42 -1.78
CA SER A 524 -0.31 -17.31 -1.83
C SER A 524 0.36 -18.23 -0.81
N THR A 525 -0.21 -18.35 0.39
CA THR A 525 0.32 -19.24 1.41
C THR A 525 0.19 -20.69 0.98
N THR A 526 -0.96 -21.08 0.42
CA THR A 526 -1.23 -22.41 -0.17
C THR A 526 -0.27 -22.71 -1.33
N PHE A 527 -0.12 -21.78 -2.26
CA PHE A 527 0.83 -21.87 -3.37
C PHE A 527 2.27 -22.10 -2.88
N LEU A 528 2.73 -21.32 -1.90
CA LEU A 528 4.07 -21.51 -1.33
C LEU A 528 4.24 -22.87 -0.65
N GLN A 529 3.18 -23.51 -0.15
CA GLN A 529 3.29 -24.89 0.34
C GLN A 529 3.57 -25.85 -0.81
N PHE A 530 2.88 -25.68 -1.95
CA PHE A 530 3.12 -26.46 -3.16
C PHE A 530 4.56 -26.26 -3.67
N VAL A 531 5.00 -25.02 -3.88
CA VAL A 531 6.30 -24.77 -4.56
C VAL A 531 7.51 -24.73 -3.62
N GLN A 532 7.33 -24.40 -2.34
CA GLN A 532 8.43 -24.34 -1.36
C GLN A 532 8.43 -25.47 -0.32
N GLY A 533 7.35 -26.24 -0.19
CA GLY A 533 7.23 -27.31 0.81
C GLY A 533 7.16 -26.82 2.26
N THR A 534 7.14 -25.50 2.47
CA THR A 534 7.16 -24.88 3.80
C THR A 534 5.98 -23.96 3.94
N SER A 535 4.90 -24.46 4.54
CA SER A 535 3.81 -23.62 5.00
C SER A 535 4.15 -22.96 6.33
N PRO A 536 3.79 -21.67 6.55
CA PRO A 536 3.91 -21.02 7.85
C PRO A 536 3.26 -21.90 8.93
N GLY A 537 4.01 -22.21 10.00
CA GLY A 537 3.59 -23.19 11.00
C GLY A 537 2.32 -22.81 11.78
N TRP A 538 1.83 -21.57 11.70
CA TRP A 538 0.54 -21.18 12.28
C TRP A 538 -0.64 -21.51 11.36
N TRP A 539 -0.46 -21.46 10.03
CA TRP A 539 -1.52 -21.82 9.07
C TRP A 539 -1.86 -23.31 9.19
N ARG A 540 -0.83 -24.16 9.31
CA ARG A 540 -0.99 -25.58 9.68
C ARG A 540 -1.76 -25.80 10.99
N ARG A 541 -1.70 -24.86 11.93
CA ARG A 541 -2.43 -24.95 13.21
C ARG A 541 -3.87 -24.43 13.12
N LYS A 542 -4.15 -23.47 12.24
CA LYS A 542 -5.46 -22.80 12.12
C LYS A 542 -6.40 -23.52 11.15
N PHE A 543 -5.87 -24.12 10.07
CA PHE A 543 -6.70 -24.68 8.98
C PHE A 543 -6.48 -26.17 8.72
N MET A 544 -5.40 -26.79 9.21
CA MET A 544 -5.14 -28.24 9.05
C MET A 544 -5.36 -29.07 10.33
N ARG A 545 -5.94 -28.48 11.38
CA ARG A 545 -6.49 -29.18 12.55
C ARG A 545 -7.99 -28.99 12.56
#